data_AF-A0A528MQ18-F1
#
_entry.id   AF-A0A528MQ18-F1
#
_cell.length_a   1.000
_cell.length_b   1.000
_cell.length_c   1.000
_cell.angle_alpha   90.00
_cell.angle_beta   90.00
_cell.angle_gamma   90.00
#
_symmetry.space_group_name_H-M   'P 1'
#
loop_
_entity.id
_entity.type
_entity.pdbx_description
1 polymer ?
#
loop_
_entity_poly.entity_id
_entity_poly.type
_entity_poly.pdbx_seq_one_letter_code
_entity_poly.pdbx_strand_id
1 'polypeptide(L)'
;MNAKHSNGRPEPELVPSRYALRVGDIDVLVISDGVLPIPAPVMAYNVDPAVRAAWLDDMFLPPDVLEWPLNVVVVRSGGRTILVDA
;
A
#
# COMPACT_ATOMS: atom_id res chain seq x y z
N MET A 1 -10.45 -9.00 4.85
CA MET A 1 -9.41 -9.45 5.80
C MET A 1 -10.09 -10.06 7.03
N ASN A 2 -9.84 -11.35 7.32
CA ASN A 2 -10.49 -12.04 8.44
C ASN A 2 -9.76 -11.73 9.75
N ALA A 3 -10.34 -10.87 10.59
CA ALA A 3 -9.90 -10.74 11.98
C ALA A 3 -10.13 -12.08 12.69
N LYS A 4 -9.07 -12.67 13.23
CA LYS A 4 -9.23 -13.83 14.12
C LYS A 4 -9.82 -13.32 15.43
N HIS A 5 -10.93 -13.93 15.85
CA HIS A 5 -11.60 -13.59 17.10
C HIS A 5 -11.24 -14.64 18.16
N SER A 6 -10.67 -14.21 19.28
CA SER A 6 -10.65 -15.01 20.51
C SER A 6 -11.65 -14.41 21.48
N ASN A 7 -12.56 -15.23 22.02
CA ASN A 7 -13.60 -14.84 22.98
C ASN A 7 -14.42 -13.59 22.59
N GLY A 8 -14.68 -13.38 21.29
CA GLY A 8 -15.48 -12.26 20.80
C GLY A 8 -14.79 -10.90 20.79
N ARG A 9 -13.49 -10.83 21.14
CA ARG A 9 -12.67 -9.63 20.96
C ARG A 9 -11.79 -9.80 19.71
N PRO A 10 -11.59 -8.74 18.91
CA PRO A 10 -10.57 -8.76 17.90
C PRO A 10 -9.23 -8.99 18.58
N GLU A 11 -8.48 -10.00 18.14
CA GLU A 11 -7.07 -10.11 18.49
C GLU A 11 -6.34 -8.80 18.10
N PRO A 12 -5.37 -8.31 18.89
CA PRO A 12 -4.64 -7.11 18.54
C PRO A 12 -3.94 -7.29 17.18
N GLU A 13 -4.24 -6.40 16.25
CA GLU A 13 -3.55 -6.31 14.97
C GLU A 13 -2.10 -5.85 15.25
N LEU A 14 -1.10 -6.70 14.95
CA LEU A 14 0.31 -6.43 15.29
C LEU A 14 0.83 -5.13 14.68
N VAL A 15 0.34 -4.78 13.48
CA VAL A 15 0.53 -3.47 12.83
C VAL A 15 -0.76 -3.12 12.08
N PRO A 16 -1.42 -2.00 12.40
CA PRO A 16 -2.64 -1.60 11.69
C PRO A 16 -2.40 -1.44 10.20
N SER A 17 -3.26 -2.06 9.38
CA SER A 17 -3.36 -1.88 7.92
C SER A 17 -3.84 -0.48 7.50
N ARG A 18 -3.66 0.53 8.36
CA ARG A 18 -4.11 1.90 8.14
C ARG A 18 -3.20 2.91 8.83
N TYR A 19 -2.96 4.01 8.15
CA TYR A 19 -2.12 5.09 8.63
C TYR A 19 -2.89 6.41 8.61
N ALA A 20 -3.09 6.99 9.80
CA ALA A 20 -3.79 8.26 9.96
C ALA A 20 -2.80 9.42 9.93
N LEU A 21 -3.09 10.44 9.12
CA LEU A 21 -2.30 11.65 9.05
C LEU A 21 -3.19 12.88 8.78
N ARG A 22 -2.62 14.05 9.01
CA ARG A 22 -3.26 15.35 8.78
C ARG A 22 -2.51 16.10 7.68
N VAL A 23 -3.23 16.63 6.70
CA VAL A 23 -2.70 17.49 5.65
C VAL A 23 -3.43 18.83 5.69
N GLY A 24 -2.82 19.85 6.31
CA GLY A 24 -3.53 21.09 6.64
C GLY A 24 -4.78 20.79 7.47
N ASP A 25 -5.95 21.22 7.03
CA ASP A 25 -7.24 20.95 7.70
C ASP A 25 -7.89 19.61 7.30
N ILE A 26 -7.21 18.80 6.48
CA ILE A 26 -7.77 17.56 5.90
C ILE A 26 -7.35 16.34 6.73
N ASP A 27 -8.34 15.61 7.23
CA ASP A 27 -8.16 14.29 7.83
C ASP A 27 -7.95 13.23 6.74
N VAL A 28 -6.80 12.56 6.75
CA VAL A 28 -6.45 11.52 5.79
C VAL A 28 -6.23 10.20 6.51
N LEU A 29 -6.81 9.13 5.94
CA LEU A 29 -6.53 7.75 6.34
C LEU A 29 -6.11 6.98 5.11
N VAL A 30 -4.86 6.54 5.06
CA VAL A 30 -4.39 5.57 4.08
C VAL A 30 -4.73 4.18 4.60
N ILE A 31 -5.34 3.35 3.77
CA ILE A 31 -5.74 1.98 4.10
C ILE A 31 -5.02 1.05 3.12
N SER A 32 -4.29 0.06 3.63
CA SER A 32 -3.69 -0.97 2.80
C SER A 32 -4.76 -1.96 2.34
N ASP A 33 -4.80 -2.22 1.04
CA ASP A 33 -5.60 -3.30 0.43
C ASP A 33 -4.75 -4.59 0.24
N GLY A 34 -3.60 -4.64 0.91
CA GLY A 34 -2.63 -5.72 0.81
C GLY A 34 -1.56 -5.45 -0.24
N VAL A 35 -0.97 -6.53 -0.72
CA VAL A 35 0.20 -6.53 -1.59
C VAL A 35 -0.06 -7.47 -2.76
N LEU A 36 0.25 -7.02 -3.97
CA LEU A 36 0.14 -7.77 -5.21
C LEU A 36 1.55 -8.08 -5.74
N PRO A 37 1.97 -9.35 -5.79
CA PRO A 37 3.21 -9.72 -6.45
C PRO A 37 3.09 -9.47 -7.96
N ILE A 38 4.00 -8.67 -8.51
CA ILE A 38 4.06 -8.40 -9.96
C ILE A 38 5.45 -8.73 -10.51
N PRO A 39 5.57 -9.22 -11.76
CA PRO A 39 6.86 -9.30 -12.42
C PRO A 39 7.49 -7.90 -12.55
N ALA A 40 8.77 -7.76 -12.19
CA ALA A 40 9.50 -6.49 -12.27
C ALA A 40 9.44 -5.79 -13.65
N PRO A 41 9.39 -6.50 -14.81
CA PRO A 41 9.20 -5.85 -16.11
C PRO A 41 7.90 -5.05 -16.23
N VAL A 42 6.87 -5.32 -15.43
CA VAL A 42 5.60 -4.56 -15.47
C VAL A 42 5.81 -3.09 -15.06
N MET A 43 6.70 -2.81 -14.11
CA MET A 43 6.98 -1.45 -13.63
C MET A 43 7.66 -0.58 -14.71
N ALA A 44 8.56 -1.17 -15.49
CA ALA A 44 9.37 -0.46 -16.48
C ALA A 44 9.63 -1.35 -17.71
N TYR A 45 8.55 -1.64 -18.44
CA TYR A 45 8.57 -2.60 -19.56
C TYR A 45 9.39 -2.13 -20.77
N ASN A 46 9.58 -0.82 -20.89
CA ASN A 46 10.28 -0.16 -22.00
C ASN A 46 11.76 0.14 -21.71
N VAL A 47 12.27 -0.26 -20.54
CA VAL A 47 13.66 -0.04 -20.12
C VAL A 47 14.50 -1.29 -20.38
N ASP A 48 15.74 -1.10 -20.81
CA ASP A 48 16.73 -2.18 -20.93
C ASP A 48 16.79 -3.00 -19.63
N PRO A 49 16.70 -4.34 -19.68
CA PRO A 49 16.69 -5.18 -18.48
C PRO A 49 17.87 -4.95 -17.52
N ALA A 50 19.08 -4.67 -18.03
CA ALA A 50 20.26 -4.44 -17.20
C ALA A 50 20.17 -3.10 -16.46
N VAL A 51 19.63 -2.06 -17.11
CA VAL A 51 19.40 -0.76 -16.48
C VAL A 51 18.33 -0.87 -15.39
N ARG A 52 17.22 -1.57 -15.67
CA ARG A 52 16.16 -1.80 -14.68
C ARG A 52 16.68 -2.60 -13.48
N ALA A 53 17.43 -3.67 -13.72
CA ALA A 53 17.99 -4.50 -12.65
C ALA A 53 18.95 -3.71 -11.74
N ALA A 54 19.84 -2.91 -12.32
CA ALA A 54 20.76 -2.07 -11.55
C ALA A 54 20.00 -1.03 -10.70
N TRP A 55 18.92 -0.44 -11.22
CA TRP A 55 18.10 0.51 -10.47
C TRP A 55 17.32 -0.16 -9.33
N LEU A 56 16.78 -1.36 -9.55
CA LEU A 56 16.09 -2.12 -8.49
C LEU A 56 17.07 -2.53 -7.39
N ASP A 57 18.27 -2.97 -7.75
CA ASP A 57 19.33 -3.32 -6.80
C ASP A 57 19.74 -2.12 -5.92
N ASP A 58 19.93 -0.94 -6.52
CA ASP A 58 20.23 0.32 -5.80
C ASP A 58 19.11 0.71 -4.80
N MET A 59 17.87 0.32 -5.10
CA MET A 59 16.69 0.52 -4.24
C MET A 59 16.48 -0.61 -3.23
N PHE A 60 17.38 -1.60 -3.15
CA PHE A 60 17.25 -2.83 -2.35
C PHE A 60 16.01 -3.66 -2.71
N LEU A 61 15.60 -3.62 -3.98
CA LEU A 61 14.46 -4.36 -4.51
C LEU A 61 14.92 -5.57 -5.35
N PRO A 62 14.18 -6.69 -5.29
CA PRO A 62 14.46 -7.85 -6.12
C PRO A 62 14.25 -7.54 -7.63
N PRO A 63 15.08 -8.10 -8.52
CA PRO A 63 15.04 -7.79 -9.95
C PRO A 63 13.95 -8.55 -10.72
N ASP A 64 13.27 -9.52 -10.11
CA ASP A 64 12.35 -10.47 -10.73
C ASP A 64 10.89 -10.25 -10.36
N VAL A 65 10.55 -10.18 -9.07
CA VAL A 65 9.18 -10.01 -8.56
C VAL A 65 9.12 -8.91 -7.52
N LEU A 66 8.24 -7.95 -7.73
CA LEU A 66 7.99 -6.86 -6.80
C LEU A 66 6.71 -7.12 -5.99
N GLU A 67 6.82 -6.95 -4.69
CA GLU A 67 5.71 -6.92 -3.76
C GLU A 67 5.05 -5.53 -3.84
N TRP A 68 4.04 -5.36 -4.71
CA TRP A 68 3.43 -4.06 -4.99
C TRP A 68 2.31 -3.72 -3.99
N PRO A 69 2.48 -2.73 -3.09
CA PRO A 69 1.46 -2.40 -2.10
C PRO A 69 0.28 -1.65 -2.75
N LEU A 70 -0.93 -2.17 -2.54
CA LEU A 70 -2.17 -1.52 -2.94
C LEU A 70 -2.75 -0.71 -1.78
N ASN A 71 -3.22 0.49 -2.08
CA ASN A 71 -3.72 1.42 -1.07
C ASN A 71 -4.97 2.12 -1.56
N VAL A 72 -5.88 2.36 -0.62
CA VAL A 72 -7.11 3.14 -0.78
C VAL A 72 -7.03 4.30 0.20
N VAL A 73 -7.56 5.46 -0.16
CA VAL A 73 -7.48 6.66 0.69
C VAL A 73 -8.88 7.15 1.06
N VAL A 74 -9.07 7.41 2.36
CA VAL A 74 -10.23 8.15 2.86
C VAL A 74 -9.81 9.57 3.20
N VAL A 75 -10.49 10.54 2.61
CA VAL A 75 -10.30 11.97 2.84
C VAL A 75 -11.53 12.55 3.51
N ARG A 76 -11.33 13.31 4.60
CA ARG A 76 -12.39 14.01 5.31
C ARG A 76 -12.08 15.50 5.43
N SER A 77 -13.00 16.34 4.93
CA SER A 77 -12.89 17.80 5.01
C SER A 77 -14.24 18.47 4.78
N GLY A 78 -14.52 19.54 5.51
CA GLY A 78 -15.75 20.34 5.34
C GLY A 78 -17.04 19.52 5.49
N GLY A 79 -17.06 18.54 6.39
CA GLY A 79 -18.21 17.65 6.61
C GLY A 79 -18.41 16.56 5.54
N ARG A 80 -17.52 16.45 4.54
CA ARG A 80 -17.57 15.40 3.51
C ARG A 80 -16.58 14.29 3.83
N THR A 81 -16.95 13.07 3.46
CA THR A 81 -16.09 11.88 3.47
C THR A 81 -16.00 11.36 2.04
N ILE A 82 -14.78 11.21 1.53
CA ILE A 82 -14.50 10.81 0.15
C ILE A 82 -13.61 9.57 0.18
N LEU A 83 -13.93 8.58 -0.65
CA LEU A 83 -13.13 7.38 -0.89
C LEU A 83 -12.48 7.48 -2.28
N VAL A 84 -11.19 7.18 -2.37
CA VAL A 84 -10.39 7.30 -3.60
C VAL A 84 -9.85 5.91 -3.99
N ASP A 85 -9.97 5.56 -5.28
CA ASP A 85 -9.44 4.35 -5.95
C ASP A 85 -10.12 3.00 -5.68
N ALA A 86 -11.24 2.98 -4.93
CA ALA A 86 -11.97 1.76 -4.58
C ALA A 86 -12.89 1.21 -5.69
#